data_AF-A0A7S2BG85-F1
#
_entry.id   AF-A0A7S2BG85-F1
#
_cell.length_a   1.000
_cell.length_b   1.000
_cell.length_c   1.000
_cell.angle_alpha   90.00
_cell.angle_beta   90.00
_cell.angle_gamma   90.00
#
_symmetry.space_group_name_H-M   'P 1'
#
loop_
_entity.id
_entity.type
_entity.pdbx_description
1 polymer ?
#
loop_
_entity_poly.entity_id
_entity_poly.type
_entity_poly.pdbx_seq_one_letter_code
_entity_poly.pdbx_strand_id
1 'polypeptide(L)'
;IEVTDLFESARLTQERLRLANPDVTSFNYMLKDGVAAGMPGEPPHIHLHVVPRSPGDLANNDEVYEMIDAWSPMPGEVNTPPAIEFPDDASRRARTEEDMAAEAMGYWQQYLSQASAEGGESV
;
A
#
# COMPACT_ATOMS: atom_id res chain seq x y z
N ILE A 1 5.27 16.21 14.32
CA ILE A 1 5.99 16.56 13.08
C ILE A 1 6.03 15.32 12.19
N GLU A 2 6.56 14.17 12.65
CA GLU A 2 6.56 12.92 11.87
C GLU A 2 5.17 12.28 11.69
N VAL A 3 4.32 12.28 12.72
CA VAL A 3 2.95 11.75 12.61
C VAL A 3 2.14 12.51 11.57
N THR A 4 2.19 13.84 11.62
CA THR A 4 1.54 14.71 10.63
C THR A 4 2.08 14.46 9.24
N ASP A 5 3.40 14.43 9.08
CA ASP A 5 4.09 14.17 7.81
C ASP A 5 3.71 12.81 7.20
N LEU A 6 3.59 11.75 8.02
CA LEU A 6 3.14 10.43 7.58
C LEU A 6 1.72 10.46 7.00
N PHE A 7 0.78 11.12 7.68
CA PHE A 7 -0.61 11.20 7.21
C PHE A 7 -0.79 12.17 6.04
N GLU A 8 0.00 13.24 5.97
CA GLU A 8 0.06 14.13 4.81
C GLU A 8 0.62 13.39 3.59
N SER A 9 1.71 12.64 3.77
CA SER A 9 2.28 11.78 2.73
C SER A 9 1.27 10.74 2.25
N ALA A 10 0.56 10.08 3.16
CA ALA A 10 -0.51 9.13 2.82
C ALA A 10 -1.63 9.77 1.99
N ARG A 11 -2.06 10.99 2.37
CA ARG A 11 -3.06 11.77 1.65
C ARG A 11 -2.60 12.10 0.24
N LEU A 12 -1.34 12.52 0.07
CA LEU A 12 -0.75 12.79 -1.25
C LEU A 12 -0.68 11.50 -2.09
N THR A 13 -0.24 10.39 -1.50
CA THR A 13 -0.24 9.07 -2.16
C THR A 13 -1.64 8.68 -2.64
N GLN A 14 -2.67 8.87 -1.82
CA GLN A 14 -4.07 8.61 -2.17
C GLN A 14 -4.52 9.45 -3.38
N GLU A 15 -4.12 10.72 -3.47
CA GLU A 15 -4.44 11.57 -4.62
C GLU A 15 -3.79 11.07 -5.91
N ARG A 16 -2.52 10.65 -5.84
CA ARG A 16 -1.81 10.05 -6.99
C ARG A 16 -2.48 8.75 -7.44
N LEU A 17 -2.82 7.88 -6.50
CA LEU A 17 -3.52 6.63 -6.79
C LEU A 17 -4.89 6.88 -7.42
N ARG A 18 -5.63 7.89 -6.96
CA ARG A 18 -6.93 8.25 -7.56
C ARG A 18 -6.78 8.76 -9.00
N LEU A 19 -5.74 9.54 -9.28
CA LEU A 19 -5.49 10.03 -10.64
C LEU A 19 -5.08 8.93 -11.61
N ALA A 20 -4.32 7.95 -11.12
CA ALA A 20 -3.92 6.79 -11.90
C ALA A 20 -5.06 5.78 -12.13
N ASN A 21 -6.09 5.78 -11.27
CA ASN A 21 -7.19 4.81 -11.28
C ASN A 21 -8.56 5.54 -11.25
N PRO A 22 -9.11 5.96 -12.42
CA PRO A 22 -10.30 6.81 -12.48
C PRO A 22 -11.59 6.20 -11.90
N ASP A 23 -11.65 4.88 -11.79
CA ASP A 23 -12.76 4.11 -11.22
C ASP A 23 -12.74 4.06 -9.69
N VAL A 24 -11.61 4.40 -9.07
CA VAL A 24 -11.44 4.40 -7.61
C VAL A 24 -12.17 5.57 -6.98
N THR A 25 -13.12 5.27 -6.10
CA THR A 25 -13.92 6.27 -5.38
C THR A 25 -13.60 6.32 -3.89
N SER A 26 -12.93 5.31 -3.34
CA SER A 26 -12.73 5.14 -1.90
C SER A 26 -11.39 4.50 -1.61
N PHE A 27 -10.94 4.55 -0.35
CA PHE A 27 -9.66 4.00 0.07
C PHE A 27 -9.74 3.37 1.45
N ASN A 28 -9.01 2.29 1.68
CA ASN A 28 -8.71 1.79 3.01
C ASN A 28 -7.32 2.27 3.44
N TYR A 29 -7.23 2.83 4.64
CA TYR A 29 -5.97 3.06 5.34
C TYR A 29 -5.81 2.03 6.45
N MET A 30 -4.64 1.39 6.53
CA MET A 30 -4.36 0.41 7.57
C MET A 30 -2.95 0.56 8.11
N LEU A 31 -2.84 0.69 9.44
CA LEU A 31 -1.59 0.73 10.18
C LEU A 31 -1.63 -0.39 11.23
N LYS A 32 -0.53 -1.15 11.31
CA LYS A 32 -0.35 -2.22 12.30
C LYS A 32 0.79 -1.82 13.23
N ASP A 33 0.47 -1.56 14.50
CA ASP A 33 1.46 -1.21 15.51
C ASP A 33 1.76 -2.44 16.39
N GLY A 34 2.87 -3.10 16.08
CA GLY A 34 3.35 -4.25 16.84
C GLY A 34 2.87 -5.61 16.34
N VAL A 35 3.56 -6.66 16.82
CA VAL A 35 3.35 -8.06 16.39
C VAL A 35 1.93 -8.55 16.63
N ALA A 36 1.31 -8.14 17.75
CA ALA A 36 -0.07 -8.53 18.09
C ALA A 36 -1.12 -7.95 17.12
N ALA A 37 -0.78 -6.87 16.38
CA ALA A 37 -1.60 -6.30 15.32
C ALA A 37 -1.30 -6.93 13.95
N GLY A 38 -0.47 -7.98 13.88
CA GLY A 38 -0.09 -8.64 12.62
C GLY A 38 0.99 -7.89 11.84
N MET A 39 1.77 -7.03 12.48
CA MET A 39 2.94 -6.38 11.86
C MET A 39 4.07 -7.41 11.70
N PRO A 40 4.76 -7.46 10.54
CA PRO A 40 6.04 -8.13 10.46
C PRO A 40 7.00 -7.65 11.54
N GLY A 41 7.60 -8.61 12.22
CA GLY A 41 8.76 -8.45 13.07
C GLY A 41 9.99 -7.98 12.29
N GLU A 42 11.17 -8.28 12.82
CA GLU A 42 12.35 -7.44 12.63
C GLU A 42 12.79 -7.14 11.18
N PRO A 43 13.21 -5.89 10.89
CA PRO A 43 13.18 -4.73 11.78
C PRO A 43 11.76 -4.12 11.84
N PRO A 44 11.26 -3.81 13.05
CA PRO A 44 9.96 -3.16 13.20
C PRO A 44 10.03 -1.77 12.56
N HIS A 45 9.20 -1.56 11.54
CA HIS A 45 9.06 -0.26 10.88
C HIS A 45 7.57 0.03 10.70
N ILE A 46 7.17 1.24 11.08
CA ILE A 46 5.80 1.71 10.86
C ILE A 46 5.64 2.00 9.37
N HIS A 47 4.67 1.36 8.74
CA HIS A 47 4.19 1.68 7.41
C HIS A 47 2.67 1.75 7.42
N LEU A 48 2.12 2.49 6.47
CA LEU A 48 0.68 2.67 6.29
C LEU A 48 0.30 2.09 4.92
N HIS A 49 -0.61 1.12 4.91
CA HIS A 49 -1.22 0.66 3.67
C HIS A 49 -2.23 1.69 3.18
N VAL A 50 -2.13 2.06 1.90
CA VAL A 50 -3.09 2.92 1.19
C VAL A 50 -3.68 2.11 0.05
N VAL A 51 -4.89 1.60 0.22
CA VAL A 51 -5.50 0.65 -0.72
C VAL A 51 -6.67 1.30 -1.45
N PRO A 52 -6.58 1.50 -2.78
CA PRO A 52 -7.67 2.00 -3.60
C PRO A 52 -8.86 1.03 -3.61
N ARG A 53 -10.09 1.57 -3.60
CA ARG A 53 -11.35 0.81 -3.63
C ARG A 53 -12.33 1.38 -4.66
N SER A 54 -13.02 0.49 -5.35
CA SER A 54 -14.05 0.81 -6.34
C SER A 54 -15.36 0.09 -5.99
N PRO A 55 -16.55 0.63 -6.33
CA PRO A 55 -17.81 -0.05 -6.01
C PRO A 55 -17.89 -1.45 -6.62
N GLY A 56 -18.10 -2.47 -5.79
CA GLY A 56 -18.22 -3.86 -6.23
C GLY A 56 -16.88 -4.53 -6.57
N ASP A 57 -15.75 -3.96 -6.15
CA ASP A 57 -14.44 -4.57 -6.28
C ASP A 57 -14.28 -5.87 -5.47
N LEU A 58 -14.98 -5.97 -4.34
CA LEU A 58 -15.09 -7.17 -3.51
C LEU A 58 -16.55 -7.57 -3.31
N ALA A 59 -16.80 -8.88 -3.22
CA ALA A 59 -18.13 -9.40 -2.88
C ALA A 59 -18.49 -9.06 -1.43
N ASN A 60 -17.51 -9.17 -0.52
CA ASN A 60 -17.63 -8.72 0.87
C ASN A 60 -16.50 -7.74 1.19
N ASN A 61 -16.84 -6.57 1.74
CA ASN A 61 -15.85 -5.53 1.99
C ASN A 61 -14.78 -5.92 3.02
N ASP A 62 -15.10 -6.83 3.95
CA ASP A 62 -14.18 -7.28 4.99
C ASP A 62 -13.07 -8.20 4.45
N GLU A 63 -13.23 -8.77 3.24
CA GLU A 63 -12.18 -9.53 2.55
C GLU A 63 -10.93 -8.69 2.32
N VAL A 64 -11.07 -7.35 2.27
CA VAL A 64 -9.93 -6.44 2.12
C VAL A 64 -8.91 -6.60 3.25
N TYR A 65 -9.33 -6.92 4.47
CA TYR A 65 -8.42 -7.06 5.61
C TYR A 65 -7.55 -8.31 5.45
N GLU A 66 -8.16 -9.43 5.05
CA GLU A 66 -7.44 -10.67 4.74
C GLU A 66 -6.47 -10.47 3.56
N MET A 67 -6.89 -9.73 2.53
CA MET A 67 -6.05 -9.40 1.39
C MET A 67 -4.86 -8.52 1.77
N ILE A 68 -5.05 -7.52 2.63
CA ILE A 68 -3.95 -6.67 3.09
C ILE A 68 -2.99 -7.48 3.97
N ASP A 69 -3.52 -8.34 4.85
CA ASP A 69 -2.73 -9.23 5.68
C ASP A 69 -1.88 -10.20 4.85
N ALA A 70 -2.44 -10.74 3.76
CA ALA A 70 -1.71 -11.58 2.81
C ALA A 70 -0.59 -10.85 2.06
N TRP A 71 -0.71 -9.52 1.90
CA TRP A 71 0.28 -8.66 1.24
C TRP A 71 1.31 -8.05 2.20
N SER A 72 1.05 -8.07 3.51
CA SER A 72 2.05 -7.67 4.50
C SER A 72 3.22 -8.67 4.49
N PRO A 73 4.48 -8.23 4.49
CA PRO A 73 5.59 -9.13 4.79
C PRO A 73 5.32 -9.81 6.14
N MET A 74 5.64 -11.09 6.28
CA MET A 74 5.53 -11.83 7.56
C MET A 74 6.94 -12.09 8.11
N PRO A 75 7.14 -12.08 9.44
CA PRO A 75 8.46 -12.29 10.04
C PRO A 75 8.75 -13.78 10.30
N GLY A 76 9.96 -14.24 9.95
CA GLY A 76 10.61 -15.36 10.66
C GLY A 76 10.73 -16.75 10.00
N GLU A 77 11.26 -16.87 8.78
CA GLU A 77 12.12 -18.03 8.50
C GLU A 77 13.46 -17.81 9.26
N VAL A 78 13.95 -18.64 10.18
CA VAL A 78 13.59 -20.02 10.56
C VAL A 78 13.82 -20.26 12.06
N ASN A 79 12.82 -20.78 12.76
CA ASN A 79 12.93 -21.83 13.79
C ASN A 79 11.55 -22.48 13.97
N THR A 80 11.49 -23.80 13.80
CA THR A 80 10.30 -24.61 13.44
C THR A 80 9.10 -24.47 14.40
N PRO A 81 7.96 -23.90 13.93
CA PRO A 81 6.66 -23.97 14.60
C PRO A 81 5.79 -25.14 14.07
N PRO A 82 4.75 -25.57 14.80
CA PRO A 82 3.87 -26.67 14.37
C PRO A 82 3.14 -26.34 13.07
N ALA A 83 2.83 -27.37 12.26
CA ALA A 83 2.31 -27.25 10.91
C ALA A 83 1.03 -26.39 10.84
N ILE A 84 1.21 -25.14 10.44
CA ILE A 84 0.16 -24.28 9.91
C ILE A 84 0.48 -24.18 8.41
N GLU A 85 -0.43 -24.65 7.57
CA GLU A 85 -0.24 -24.62 6.11
C GLU A 85 -0.33 -23.18 5.60
N PHE A 86 0.82 -22.63 5.22
CA PHE A 86 0.87 -21.41 4.42
C PHE A 86 0.56 -21.76 2.95
N PRO A 87 -0.15 -20.89 2.20
CA PRO A 87 -0.31 -21.04 0.76
C PRO A 87 1.06 -21.09 0.08
N ASP A 88 1.20 -21.96 -0.93
CA ASP A 88 2.44 -22.17 -1.67
C ASP A 88 2.96 -20.87 -2.31
N ASP A 89 4.27 -20.67 -2.28
CA ASP A 89 4.96 -19.49 -2.81
C ASP A 89 4.68 -19.26 -4.30
N ALA A 90 4.40 -20.33 -5.06
CA ALA A 90 4.03 -20.23 -6.47
C ALA A 90 2.65 -19.56 -6.70
N SER A 91 1.82 -19.44 -5.65
CA SER A 91 0.57 -18.68 -5.70
C SER A 91 0.77 -17.18 -5.48
N ARG A 92 1.94 -16.76 -4.97
CA ARG A 92 2.33 -15.34 -4.83
C ARG A 92 2.72 -14.80 -6.21
N ARG A 93 1.88 -13.96 -6.82
CA ARG A 93 2.22 -13.26 -8.08
C ARG A 93 2.96 -11.96 -7.77
N ALA A 94 4.26 -12.05 -7.54
CA ALA A 94 5.11 -10.86 -7.49
C ALA A 94 5.05 -10.16 -8.87
N ARG A 95 4.80 -8.85 -8.86
CA ARG A 95 5.00 -8.01 -10.04
C ARG A 95 6.49 -7.95 -10.35
N THR A 96 6.88 -7.76 -11.60
CA THR A 96 8.30 -7.63 -11.93
C THR A 96 8.85 -6.31 -11.38
N GLU A 97 10.17 -6.24 -11.13
CA GLU A 97 10.81 -4.98 -10.74
C GLU A 97 10.59 -3.88 -11.79
N GLU A 98 10.54 -4.26 -13.07
CA GLU A 98 10.26 -3.35 -14.18
C GLU A 98 8.84 -2.78 -14.08
N ASP A 99 7.82 -3.63 -13.82
CA ASP A 99 6.44 -3.18 -13.63
C ASP A 99 6.33 -2.21 -12.44
N MET A 100 7.01 -2.54 -11.33
CA MET A 100 7.02 -1.70 -10.13
C MET A 100 7.72 -0.35 -10.38
N ALA A 101 8.84 -0.36 -11.09
CA ALA A 101 9.58 0.85 -11.43
C ALA A 101 8.81 1.74 -12.41
N ALA A 102 8.16 1.14 -13.42
CA ALA A 102 7.32 1.85 -14.37
C ALA A 102 6.11 2.51 -13.69
N GLU A 103 5.45 1.78 -12.79
CA GLU A 103 4.35 2.32 -11.98
C GLU A 103 4.80 3.48 -11.09
N ALA A 104 5.90 3.30 -10.34
CA ALA A 104 6.45 4.34 -9.49
C ALA A 104 6.85 5.60 -10.28
N MET A 105 7.43 5.42 -11.46
CA MET A 105 7.75 6.51 -12.39
C MET A 105 6.49 7.25 -12.85
N GLY A 106 5.40 6.53 -13.11
CA GLY A 106 4.10 7.13 -13.45
C GLY A 106 3.59 8.06 -12.35
N TYR A 107 3.62 7.62 -11.08
CA TYR A 107 3.24 8.47 -9.95
C TYR A 107 4.14 9.70 -9.80
N TRP A 108 5.45 9.53 -10.03
CA TRP A 108 6.40 10.64 -9.96
C TRP A 108 6.19 11.66 -11.08
N GLN A 109 5.92 11.23 -12.30
CA GLN A 109 5.60 12.12 -13.41
C GLN A 109 4.31 12.92 -13.16
N GLN A 110 3.28 12.29 -12.58
CA GLN A 110 2.05 12.98 -12.16
C GLN A 110 2.32 14.06 -11.09
N TYR A 111 3.26 13.80 -10.17
CA TYR A 111 3.66 14.80 -9.19
C TYR A 111 4.34 16.02 -9.85
N LEU A 112 5.28 15.78 -10.77
CA LEU A 112 5.99 16.87 -11.45
C LEU A 112 5.07 17.74 -12.31
N SER A 113 4.08 17.14 -12.99
CA SER A 113 3.15 17.89 -13.83
C SER A 113 2.24 18.80 -13.01
N GLN A 114 1.80 18.35 -11.83
CA GLN A 114 1.01 19.19 -10.92
C GLN A 114 1.84 20.29 -10.27
N ALA A 115 3.06 20.00 -9.81
CA ALA A 115 3.94 21.03 -9.26
C ALA A 115 4.24 22.13 -10.29
N SER A 116 4.33 21.76 -11.57
CA SER A 116 4.48 22.72 -12.68
C SER A 116 3.22 23.54 -12.96
N ALA A 117 2.03 22.95 -12.74
CA ALA A 117 0.75 23.63 -12.91
C ALA A 117 0.48 24.62 -11.75
N GLU A 118 0.77 24.22 -10.51
CA GLU A 118 0.60 25.05 -9.31
C GLU A 118 1.68 26.15 -9.21
N GLY A 119 2.91 25.88 -9.68
CA GLY A 119 3.98 26.87 -9.77
C GLY A 119 3.84 27.86 -10.93
N GLY A 120 2.84 27.69 -11.81
CA GLY A 120 2.50 28.61 -12.89
C GLY A 120 1.50 29.71 -12.50
N GLU A 121 0.89 29.60 -11.31
CA GLU A 121 0.07 30.67 -10.70
C GLU A 121 0.91 31.41 -9.65
N SER A 122 1.88 32.19 -10.11
CA SER A 122 2.46 33.28 -9.33
C SER A 122 2.25 34.60 -10.06
N VAL A 123 1.57 35.52 -9.38
CA VAL A 123 1.26 36.93 -9.69
C VAL A 123 2.26 37.64 -10.59
#